data_AF-A0A1H8UAT1-F1
#
_entry.id   AF-A0A1H8UAT1-F1
#
_cell.length_a   1.000
_cell.length_b   1.000
_cell.length_c   1.000
_cell.angle_alpha   90.00
_cell.angle_beta   90.00
_cell.angle_gamma   90.00
#
_symmetry.space_group_name_H-M   'P 1'
#
loop_
_entity.id
_entity.type
_entity.pdbx_description
1 polymer ?
#
loop_
_entity_poly.entity_id
_entity_poly.type
_entity_poly.pdbx_seq_one_letter_code
_entity_poly.pdbx_strand_id
1 'polypeptide(L)'
;MSTKHSDSAQSNMSTKSASSNMVETYEVEFVDEGITLEVPANKPLLEAAEEAGLDLNYQCRMGVCGVCSGMVLEGEVDQTEGMFLSDSEREEGYVLTCIAKPRSDLRIETNTGP
;
A
#
# COMPACT_ATOMS: atom_id res chain seq x y z
N MET A 1 45.34 32.55 -5.30
CA MET A 1 44.02 32.04 -5.72
C MET A 1 43.34 31.50 -4.48
N SER A 2 42.21 32.10 -4.09
CA SER A 2 41.03 31.57 -3.38
C SER A 2 41.24 30.28 -2.56
N THR A 3 40.92 30.14 -1.26
CA THR A 3 39.82 30.65 -0.41
C THR A 3 40.15 30.20 1.03
N LYS A 4 40.13 31.06 2.06
CA LYS A 4 39.00 31.32 2.98
C LYS A 4 38.52 30.08 3.76
N HIS A 5 38.79 30.08 5.07
CA HIS A 5 37.82 30.05 6.20
C HIS A 5 37.49 28.61 6.65
N SER A 6 37.84 28.20 7.87
CA SER A 6 37.13 28.46 9.14
C SER A 6 35.69 27.92 9.05
N ASP A 7 35.14 27.14 9.97
CA ASP A 7 35.22 27.16 11.43
C ASP A 7 34.78 25.80 12.01
N SER A 8 35.17 25.61 13.27
CA SER A 8 34.67 24.63 14.22
C SER A 8 33.14 24.53 14.26
N ALA A 9 32.64 23.31 14.50
CA ALA A 9 31.41 23.13 15.28
C ALA A 9 31.44 21.75 15.94
N GLN A 10 31.72 21.76 17.24
CA GLN A 10 31.31 20.72 18.15
C GLN A 10 29.78 20.61 18.17
N SER A 11 29.31 19.48 18.68
CA SER A 11 28.02 19.33 19.38
C SER A 11 26.81 19.21 18.43
N ASN A 12 25.85 18.31 18.60
CA ASN A 12 25.28 17.77 19.83
C ASN A 12 24.68 16.39 19.57
N MET A 13 25.02 15.44 20.44
CA MET A 13 24.15 14.32 20.76
C MET A 13 22.96 14.90 21.53
N SER A 14 21.89 15.24 20.82
CA SER A 14 20.66 15.72 21.43
C SER A 14 19.70 14.57 21.67
N THR A 15 19.47 14.36 22.95
CA THR A 15 18.43 13.61 23.61
C THR A 15 17.02 13.99 23.14
N LYS A 16 16.10 13.00 23.04
CA LYS A 16 14.83 12.91 23.79
C LYS A 16 13.82 11.98 23.09
N SER A 17 13.20 11.12 23.89
CA SER A 17 12.02 10.34 23.55
C SER A 17 10.88 11.18 22.97
N ALA A 18 10.25 10.65 21.92
CA ALA A 18 8.85 10.87 21.58
C ALA A 18 8.32 9.58 20.95
N SER A 19 7.25 9.01 21.52
CA SER A 19 6.57 7.81 21.02
C SER A 19 6.21 8.02 19.55
N SER A 20 6.95 7.38 18.65
CA SER A 20 6.75 7.50 17.21
C SER A 20 6.03 6.24 16.74
N ASN A 21 4.74 6.35 16.45
CA ASN A 21 4.01 5.32 15.71
C ASN A 21 4.54 5.33 14.27
N MET A 22 5.63 4.64 14.00
CA MET A 22 6.02 4.30 12.63
C MET A 22 5.09 3.19 12.15
N VAL A 23 4.31 3.48 11.11
CA VAL A 23 3.53 2.47 10.39
C VAL A 23 4.45 1.90 9.30
N GLU A 24 4.56 0.58 9.25
CA GLU A 24 5.29 -0.11 8.18
C GLU A 24 4.68 0.22 6.81
N THR A 25 5.51 0.36 5.79
CA THR A 25 5.11 0.64 4.41
C THR A 25 5.67 -0.42 3.48
N TYR A 26 5.01 -0.61 2.34
CA TYR A 26 5.37 -1.59 1.30
C TYR A 26 5.29 -0.95 -0.08
N GLU A 27 6.13 -1.41 -1.01
CA GLU A 27 6.03 -1.01 -2.42
C GLU A 27 4.93 -1.81 -3.13
N VAL A 28 3.96 -1.09 -3.70
CA VAL A 28 2.80 -1.67 -4.38
C VAL A 28 2.78 -1.23 -5.84
N GLU A 29 3.01 -2.16 -6.77
CA GLU A 29 2.85 -1.93 -8.20
C GLU A 29 1.41 -2.20 -8.64
N PHE A 30 0.75 -1.16 -9.12
CA PHE A 30 -0.52 -1.20 -9.84
C PHE A 30 -0.21 -1.41 -11.32
N VAL A 31 -0.25 -2.67 -11.76
CA VAL A 31 0.35 -3.12 -13.02
C VAL A 31 -0.36 -2.53 -14.24
N ASP A 32 -1.69 -2.45 -14.21
CA ASP A 32 -2.50 -1.91 -15.31
C ASP A 32 -2.28 -0.40 -15.50
N GLU A 33 -1.93 0.28 -14.41
CA GLU A 33 -1.67 1.71 -14.34
C GLU A 33 -0.18 2.04 -14.58
N GLY A 34 0.72 1.05 -14.48
CA GLY A 34 2.16 1.22 -14.63
C GLY A 34 2.79 2.09 -13.54
N ILE A 35 2.21 2.10 -12.34
CA ILE A 35 2.58 2.98 -11.22
C ILE A 35 2.89 2.16 -9.97
N THR A 36 3.97 2.52 -9.28
CA THR A 36 4.33 1.97 -7.97
C THR A 36 4.14 3.01 -6.89
N LEU A 37 3.45 2.64 -5.80
CA LEU A 37 3.18 3.49 -4.65
C LEU A 37 3.80 2.90 -3.38
N GLU A 38 4.23 3.76 -2.45
CA GLU A 38 4.57 3.35 -1.08
C GLU A 38 3.27 3.37 -0.25
N VAL A 39 2.81 2.19 0.20
CA VAL A 39 1.52 2.02 0.85
C VAL A 39 1.69 1.59 2.31
N PRO A 40 1.12 2.32 3.29
CA PRO A 40 1.11 1.89 4.68
C PRO A 40 0.38 0.55 4.89
N ALA A 41 0.93 -0.31 5.75
CA ALA A 41 0.38 -1.62 6.13
C ALA A 41 -1.03 -1.55 6.76
N ASN A 42 -1.49 -0.37 7.17
CA ASN A 42 -2.83 -0.15 7.71
C ASN A 42 -3.80 0.52 6.73
N LYS A 43 -3.37 0.82 5.49
CA LYS A 43 -4.17 1.54 4.49
C LYS A 43 -4.69 0.57 3.42
N PRO A 44 -6.00 0.64 3.08
CA PRO A 44 -6.54 -0.12 1.95
C PRO A 44 -5.89 0.28 0.62
N LEU A 45 -5.65 -0.68 -0.27
CA LEU A 45 -5.04 -0.44 -1.58
C LEU A 45 -5.85 0.57 -2.43
N LEU A 46 -7.18 0.49 -2.40
CA LEU A 46 -8.05 1.45 -3.08
C LEU A 46 -7.83 2.87 -2.59
N GLU A 47 -7.72 3.09 -1.27
CA GLU A 47 -7.52 4.41 -0.70
C GLU A 47 -6.16 5.00 -1.13
N ALA A 48 -5.11 4.19 -1.09
CA ALA A 48 -3.79 4.61 -1.57
C ALA A 48 -3.78 4.95 -3.06
N ALA A 49 -4.48 4.15 -3.87
CA ALA A 49 -4.63 4.38 -5.31
C ALA A 49 -5.36 5.71 -5.60
N GLU A 50 -6.48 5.97 -4.91
CA GLU A 50 -7.25 7.20 -5.07
C GLU A 50 -6.47 8.45 -4.65
N GLU A 51 -5.72 8.38 -3.56
CA GLU A 51 -4.83 9.48 -3.11
C GLU A 51 -3.74 9.80 -4.14
N ALA A 52 -3.28 8.79 -4.89
CA ALA A 52 -2.34 8.95 -5.99
C ALA A 52 -3.01 9.38 -7.31
N GLY A 53 -4.35 9.48 -7.35
CA GLY A 53 -5.12 9.87 -8.52
C GLY A 53 -5.41 8.74 -9.52
N LEU A 54 -5.29 7.48 -9.09
CA LEU A 54 -5.69 6.32 -9.90
C LEU A 54 -7.21 6.12 -9.85
N ASP A 55 -7.80 5.74 -10.98
CA ASP A 55 -9.24 5.46 -11.11
C ASP A 55 -9.47 3.94 -11.13
N LEU A 56 -9.74 3.37 -9.96
CA LEU A 56 -10.04 1.94 -9.81
C LEU A 56 -11.55 1.73 -9.69
N ASN A 57 -12.07 0.61 -10.21
CA ASN A 57 -13.48 0.29 -10.03
C ASN A 57 -13.80 0.04 -8.55
N TYR A 58 -14.86 0.67 -8.04
CA TYR A 58 -15.39 0.38 -6.70
C TYR A 58 -16.89 0.68 -6.63
N GLN A 59 -17.55 0.13 -5.60
CA GLN A 59 -18.94 0.48 -5.30
C GLN A 59 -19.20 0.52 -3.78
N CYS A 60 -19.17 -0.62 -3.09
CA CYS A 60 -19.63 -0.69 -1.70
C CYS A 60 -18.59 -0.23 -0.67
N ARG A 61 -17.29 -0.40 -0.94
CA ARG A 61 -16.16 -0.18 -0.01
C ARG A 61 -16.20 -0.97 1.30
N MET A 62 -16.98 -2.04 1.33
CA MET A 62 -17.22 -2.86 2.53
C MET A 62 -16.80 -4.32 2.34
N GLY A 63 -16.12 -4.66 1.24
CA GLY A 63 -15.70 -6.03 0.97
C GLY A 63 -16.84 -7.01 0.64
N VAL A 64 -18.00 -6.53 0.15
CA VAL A 64 -19.20 -7.35 -0.07
C VAL A 64 -19.74 -7.41 -1.50
N CYS A 65 -19.30 -6.54 -2.41
CA CYS A 65 -19.91 -6.43 -3.75
C CYS A 65 -19.04 -6.90 -4.92
N GLY A 66 -17.75 -7.18 -4.71
CA GLY A 66 -16.84 -7.66 -5.76
C GLY A 66 -16.42 -6.64 -6.83
N VAL A 67 -17.05 -5.48 -6.94
CA VAL A 67 -16.72 -4.47 -7.98
C VAL A 67 -15.25 -4.01 -7.94
N CYS A 68 -14.64 -4.00 -6.75
CA CYS A 68 -13.23 -3.63 -6.56
C CYS A 68 -12.28 -4.83 -6.60
N SER A 69 -12.65 -5.88 -7.32
CA SER A 69 -11.79 -7.06 -7.40
C SER A 69 -10.54 -6.77 -8.23
N GLY A 70 -9.44 -7.39 -7.82
CA GLY A 70 -8.19 -7.48 -8.56
C GLY A 70 -7.55 -8.84 -8.32
N MET A 71 -6.33 -9.00 -8.81
CA MET A 71 -5.51 -10.20 -8.65
C MET A 71 -4.13 -9.82 -8.11
N VAL A 72 -3.69 -10.48 -7.04
CA VAL A 72 -2.30 -10.40 -6.57
C VAL A 72 -1.45 -11.31 -7.45
N LEU A 73 -0.52 -10.72 -8.19
CA LEU A 73 0.44 -11.46 -9.01
C LEU A 73 1.66 -11.90 -8.18
N GLU A 74 2.08 -11.04 -7.25
CA GLU A 74 3.20 -11.26 -6.34
C GLU A 74 2.93 -10.56 -5.00
N GLY A 75 3.39 -11.15 -3.91
CA GLY A 75 3.25 -10.60 -2.56
C GLY A 75 2.00 -11.06 -1.81
N GLU A 76 1.74 -10.43 -0.67
CA GLU A 76 0.66 -10.80 0.25
C GLU A 76 -0.15 -9.58 0.72
N VAL A 77 -1.44 -9.83 0.95
CA VAL A 77 -2.39 -8.86 1.50
C VAL A 77 -3.17 -9.46 2.66
N ASP A 78 -3.61 -8.60 3.58
CA ASP A 78 -4.66 -8.93 4.53
C ASP A 78 -5.99 -8.38 4.03
N GLN A 79 -6.92 -9.30 3.76
CA GLN A 79 -8.30 -9.00 3.36
C GLN A 79 -9.31 -9.83 4.16
N THR A 80 -8.96 -10.19 5.40
CA THR A 80 -9.78 -11.06 6.26
C THR A 80 -11.16 -10.48 6.60
N GLU A 81 -11.34 -9.16 6.46
CA GLU A 81 -12.62 -8.46 6.69
C GLU A 81 -13.63 -8.64 5.53
N GLY A 82 -13.19 -9.19 4.38
CA GLY A 82 -14.02 -9.32 3.18
C GLY A 82 -14.91 -10.56 3.20
N MET A 83 -16.14 -10.42 2.71
CA MET A 83 -17.14 -11.49 2.67
C MET A 83 -17.51 -11.95 1.26
N PHE A 84 -17.08 -11.22 0.22
CA PHE A 84 -17.44 -11.53 -1.17
C PHE A 84 -16.71 -12.76 -1.73
N LEU A 85 -15.39 -12.83 -1.53
CA LEU A 85 -14.57 -13.93 -2.04
C LEU A 85 -14.72 -15.19 -1.17
N SER A 86 -14.69 -16.35 -1.81
CA SER A 86 -14.48 -17.64 -1.16
C SER A 86 -13.01 -17.84 -0.78
N ASP A 87 -12.73 -18.84 0.05
CA ASP A 87 -11.35 -19.14 0.44
C ASP A 87 -10.51 -19.62 -0.75
N SER A 88 -11.10 -20.39 -1.67
CA SER A 88 -10.42 -20.82 -2.90
C SER A 88 -10.07 -19.64 -3.81
N GLU A 89 -10.97 -18.67 -3.97
CA GLU A 89 -10.67 -17.47 -4.78
C GLU A 89 -9.57 -16.63 -4.14
N ARG A 90 -9.54 -16.52 -2.80
CA ARG A 90 -8.41 -15.87 -2.10
C ARG A 90 -7.09 -16.63 -2.32
N GLU A 91 -7.11 -17.95 -2.26
CA GLU A 91 -5.94 -18.81 -2.52
C GLU A 91 -5.46 -18.72 -3.98
N GLU A 92 -6.36 -18.50 -4.93
CA GLU A 92 -6.04 -18.23 -6.33
C GLU A 92 -5.42 -16.84 -6.57
N GLY A 93 -5.49 -15.95 -5.57
CA GLY A 93 -4.90 -14.61 -5.61
C GLY A 93 -5.90 -13.47 -5.78
N TYR A 94 -7.21 -13.76 -5.87
CA TYR A 94 -8.21 -12.68 -5.97
C TYR A 94 -8.22 -11.83 -4.71
N VAL A 95 -8.37 -10.53 -4.91
CA VAL A 95 -8.31 -9.53 -3.84
C VAL A 95 -9.39 -8.47 -3.99
N LEU A 96 -9.92 -7.96 -2.87
CA LEU A 96 -10.80 -6.80 -2.85
C LEU A 96 -10.01 -5.54 -2.46
N THR A 97 -9.62 -4.71 -3.43
CA THR A 97 -8.75 -3.54 -3.19
C THR A 97 -9.33 -2.55 -2.18
N CYS A 98 -10.66 -2.50 -2.01
CA CYS A 98 -11.33 -1.60 -1.06
C CYS A 98 -11.09 -1.90 0.42
N ILE A 99 -10.61 -3.10 0.76
CA ILE A 99 -10.33 -3.51 2.14
C ILE A 99 -8.95 -4.14 2.30
N ALA A 100 -8.35 -4.61 1.21
CA ALA A 100 -7.05 -5.28 1.23
C ALA A 100 -5.97 -4.30 1.66
N LYS A 101 -5.15 -4.72 2.62
CA LYS A 101 -3.99 -3.98 3.14
C LYS A 101 -2.71 -4.76 2.86
N PRO A 102 -1.61 -4.10 2.47
CA PRO A 102 -0.37 -4.80 2.13
C PRO A 102 0.26 -5.48 3.35
N ARG A 103 0.91 -6.64 3.11
CA ARG A 103 1.71 -7.41 4.07
C ARG A 103 3.12 -7.73 3.57
N SER A 104 3.40 -7.38 2.33
CA SER A 104 4.71 -7.39 1.69
C SER A 104 4.70 -6.36 0.56
N ASP A 105 5.84 -6.16 -0.10
CA ASP A 105 5.86 -5.58 -1.43
C ASP A 105 4.99 -6.45 -2.35
N LEU A 106 4.18 -5.84 -3.21
CA LEU A 106 3.17 -6.56 -3.98
C LEU A 106 2.97 -5.98 -5.38
N ARG A 107 2.57 -6.86 -6.30
CA ARG A 107 2.19 -6.52 -7.67
C ARG A 107 0.75 -6.95 -7.88
N ILE A 108 -0.11 -6.04 -8.31
CA ILE A 108 -1.53 -6.31 -8.51
C ILE A 108 -2.02 -5.88 -9.89
N GLU A 109 -2.87 -6.72 -10.47
CA GLU A 109 -3.80 -6.33 -11.53
C GLU A 109 -5.10 -5.85 -10.90
N THR A 110 -5.61 -4.72 -11.37
CA THR A 110 -6.87 -4.15 -10.91
C THR A 110 -7.99 -4.55 -11.87
N ASN A 111 -9.25 -4.32 -11.49
CA ASN A 111 -10.41 -4.54 -12.36
C ASN A 111 -10.56 -5.99 -12.87
N THR A 112 -10.01 -6.95 -12.12
CA THR A 112 -10.02 -8.38 -12.43
C THR A 112 -10.78 -9.11 -11.32
N GLY A 113 -11.94 -9.67 -11.65
CA GLY A 113 -12.79 -10.41 -10.72
C GLY A 113 -12.95 -11.88 -11.11
N PRO A 114 -13.35 -12.74 -10.16
CA PRO A 114 -13.66 -14.14 -10.43
C PRO A 114 -14.89 -14.32 -11.33
#